data_AF-A0A7W3SUK8-F1
#
_entry.id   AF-A0A7W3SUK8-F1
#
_cell.length_a   1.000
_cell.length_b   1.000
_cell.length_c   1.000
_cell.angle_alpha   90.00
_cell.angle_beta   90.00
_cell.angle_gamma   90.00
#
_symmetry.space_group_name_H-M   'P 1'
#
loop_
_entity.id
_entity.type
_entity.pdbx_description
1 polymer ?
#
loop_
_entity_poly.entity_id
_entity_poly.type
_entity_poly.pdbx_seq_one_letter_code
_entity_poly.pdbx_strand_id
1 'polypeptide(L)'
;MLIEERVEAMNAKLRSSPTAPEPEDEPRRWSALIYIFVHHPKIQRLNAVVDCDARRIDRSKFEQKLAQAAWSNPERCLLDLAMYLYDMQYPFTISDIWRLESAMLRVAVNAIEIRLGLQSFEKVLSGDMAS
;
A
#
# COMPACT_ATOMS: atom_id res chain seq x y z
N MET A 1 -10.12 2.45 -20.92
CA MET A 1 -9.00 3.07 -20.19
C MET A 1 -7.94 2.01 -20.03
N LEU A 2 -6.77 2.24 -20.64
CA LEU A 2 -5.63 1.36 -20.46
C LEU A 2 -5.19 1.43 -18.98
N ILE A 3 -4.64 0.34 -18.45
CA ILE A 3 -4.19 0.31 -17.05
C ILE A 3 -3.18 1.44 -16.77
N GLU A 4 -2.39 1.80 -17.79
CA GLU A 4 -1.42 2.91 -17.81
C GLU A 4 -2.05 4.26 -17.51
N GLU A 5 -3.06 4.66 -18.29
CA GLU A 5 -3.81 5.90 -18.09
C GLU A 5 -4.43 5.96 -16.68
N ARG A 6 -4.93 4.83 -16.17
CA ARG A 6 -5.51 4.73 -14.83
C ARG A 6 -4.46 5.02 -13.75
N VAL A 7 -3.28 4.41 -13.85
CA VAL A 7 -2.19 4.58 -12.87
C VAL A 7 -1.60 5.98 -12.92
N GLU A 8 -1.45 6.58 -14.10
CA GLU A 8 -1.02 7.98 -14.21
C GLU A 8 -2.02 8.94 -13.56
N ALA A 9 -3.32 8.74 -13.81
CA ALA A 9 -4.37 9.52 -13.17
C ALA A 9 -4.35 9.34 -11.63
N MET A 10 -4.07 8.13 -11.14
CA MET A 10 -3.91 7.88 -9.70
C MET A 10 -2.67 8.57 -9.12
N ASN A 11 -1.52 8.54 -9.82
CA ASN A 11 -0.30 9.24 -9.42
C ASN A 11 -0.55 10.75 -9.29
N ALA A 12 -1.24 11.36 -10.27
CA ALA A 12 -1.61 12.77 -10.22
C ALA A 12 -2.48 13.07 -8.98
N LYS A 13 -3.50 12.24 -8.70
CA LYS A 13 -4.38 12.39 -7.54
C LYS A 13 -3.67 12.24 -6.20
N LEU A 14 -2.74 11.29 -6.10
CA LEU A 14 -1.93 11.09 -4.89
C LEU A 14 -1.04 12.30 -4.62
N ARG A 15 -0.41 12.87 -5.66
CA ARG A 15 0.42 14.07 -5.53
C ARG A 15 -0.37 15.33 -5.19
N SER A 16 -1.63 15.42 -5.59
CA SER A 16 -2.51 16.53 -5.22
C SER A 16 -3.17 16.36 -3.86
N SER A 17 -3.03 15.20 -3.21
CA SER A 17 -3.65 14.94 -1.91
C SER A 17 -2.90 15.69 -0.79
N PRO A 18 -3.60 16.24 0.21
CA PRO A 18 -2.96 16.95 1.32
C PRO A 18 -1.91 16.07 2.00
N THR A 19 -0.69 16.57 2.12
CA THR A 19 0.43 15.84 2.73
C THR A 19 0.25 15.68 4.24
N ALA A 20 -0.54 16.56 4.87
CA ALA A 20 -0.92 16.44 6.28
C ALA A 20 -2.01 15.37 6.46
N PRO A 21 -1.96 14.55 7.52
CA PRO A 21 -3.09 13.71 7.92
C PRO A 21 -4.28 14.55 8.33
N GLU A 22 -5.28 14.62 7.46
CA GLU A 22 -6.62 14.98 7.90
C GLU A 22 -7.24 13.76 8.62
N PRO A 23 -8.00 13.94 9.71
CA PRO A 23 -8.55 12.83 10.50
C PRO A 23 -9.40 11.85 9.67
N GLU A 24 -10.10 12.35 8.65
CA GLU A 24 -10.91 11.58 7.71
C GLU A 24 -10.11 10.75 6.69
N ASP A 25 -8.81 11.01 6.61
CA ASP A 25 -7.88 10.36 5.70
C ASP A 25 -7.16 9.18 6.38
N GLU A 26 -7.14 9.17 7.71
CA GLU A 26 -6.52 8.13 8.55
C GLU A 26 -7.06 6.72 8.27
N PRO A 27 -8.39 6.48 8.15
CA PRO A 27 -8.90 5.15 7.84
C PRO A 27 -8.44 4.64 6.48
N ARG A 28 -8.34 5.51 5.47
CA ARG A 28 -7.93 5.14 4.11
C ARG A 28 -6.45 4.79 4.03
N ARG A 29 -5.60 5.55 4.73
CA ARG A 29 -4.15 5.25 4.87
C ARG A 29 -3.94 3.89 5.51
N TRP A 30 -4.66 3.63 6.60
CA TRP A 30 -4.57 2.36 7.31
C TRP A 30 -5.06 1.19 6.46
N SER A 31 -6.23 1.32 5.85
CA SER A 31 -6.81 0.29 5.00
C SER A 31 -5.92 -0.08 3.81
N ALA A 32 -5.28 0.90 3.16
CA ALA A 32 -4.38 0.64 2.04
C ALA A 32 -3.13 -0.13 2.48
N LEU A 33 -2.53 0.24 3.62
CA LEU A 33 -1.41 -0.49 4.22
C LEU A 33 -1.79 -1.94 4.53
N ILE A 34 -2.87 -2.14 5.28
CA ILE A 34 -3.33 -3.46 5.71
C ILE A 34 -3.67 -4.34 4.51
N TYR A 35 -4.28 -3.77 3.47
CA TYR A 35 -4.61 -4.49 2.25
C TYR A 35 -3.38 -5.13 1.59
N ILE A 36 -2.25 -4.41 1.51
CA ILE A 36 -0.99 -4.97 0.99
C ILE A 36 -0.47 -6.07 1.92
N PHE A 37 -0.56 -5.87 3.24
CA PHE A 37 0.00 -6.81 4.21
C PHE A 37 -0.72 -8.15 4.21
N VAL A 38 -2.04 -8.17 4.05
CA VAL A 38 -2.82 -9.42 4.07
C VAL A 38 -2.71 -10.21 2.76
N HIS A 39 -2.37 -9.58 1.64
CA HIS A 39 -2.30 -10.24 0.32
C HIS A 39 -0.93 -10.86 -0.02
N HIS A 40 0.09 -10.71 0.83
CA HIS A 40 1.41 -11.29 0.57
C HIS A 40 1.96 -12.05 1.79
N PRO A 41 2.11 -13.39 1.74
CA PRO A 41 2.39 -14.24 2.93
C PRO A 41 3.61 -13.83 3.75
N LYS A 42 4.65 -13.33 3.08
CA LYS A 42 5.88 -12.86 3.74
C LYS A 42 5.73 -11.46 4.34
N ILE A 43 4.91 -10.60 3.72
CA ILE A 43 4.61 -9.25 4.22
C ILE A 43 3.64 -9.35 5.38
N GLN A 44 2.70 -10.31 5.37
CA GLN A 44 1.79 -10.59 6.48
C GLN A 44 2.53 -10.82 7.81
N ARG A 45 3.76 -11.35 7.76
CA ARG A 45 4.61 -11.53 8.95
C ARG A 45 5.09 -10.20 9.57
N LEU A 46 4.89 -9.08 8.89
CA LEU A 46 5.16 -7.73 9.40
C LEU A 46 4.04 -7.20 10.29
N ASN A 47 2.96 -7.94 10.53
CA ASN A 47 1.93 -7.55 11.51
C ASN A 47 2.50 -7.21 12.89
N ALA A 48 3.65 -7.77 13.27
CA ALA A 48 4.32 -7.46 14.53
C ALA A 48 4.90 -6.03 14.62
N VAL A 49 5.00 -5.29 13.50
CA VAL A 49 5.44 -3.89 13.46
C VAL A 49 4.27 -2.90 13.38
N VAL A 50 3.04 -3.44 13.32
CA VAL A 50 1.80 -2.70 13.17
C VAL A 50 1.10 -2.69 14.53
N ASP A 51 0.91 -1.51 15.11
CA ASP A 51 0.06 -1.29 16.26
C ASP A 51 -1.34 -0.93 15.77
N CYS A 52 -2.25 -1.90 15.75
CA CYS A 52 -3.62 -1.72 15.28
C CYS A 52 -4.45 -0.84 16.21
N ASP A 53 -4.18 -0.87 17.53
CA ASP A 53 -4.91 -0.10 18.52
C ASP A 53 -4.54 1.38 18.42
N ALA A 54 -3.25 1.67 18.25
CA ALA A 54 -2.74 3.01 18.07
C ALA A 54 -2.74 3.48 16.60
N ARG A 55 -3.10 2.61 15.64
CA ARG A 55 -3.03 2.84 14.18
C ARG A 55 -1.68 3.39 13.72
N ARG A 56 -0.61 2.80 14.26
CA ARG A 56 0.78 3.24 14.05
C ARG A 56 1.64 2.12 13.54
N ILE A 57 2.63 2.49 12.73
CA ILE A 57 3.71 1.59 12.33
C ILE A 57 4.93 1.96 13.14
N ASP A 58 5.54 0.97 13.78
CA ASP A 58 6.87 1.11 14.36
C ASP A 58 7.89 1.10 13.20
N ARG A 59 8.17 2.29 12.67
CA ARG A 59 9.06 2.48 11.51
C ARG A 59 10.44 1.88 11.73
N SER A 60 10.99 2.00 12.92
CA SER A 60 12.30 1.43 13.26
C SER A 60 12.28 -0.10 13.19
N LYS A 61 11.25 -0.75 13.73
CA LYS A 61 11.09 -2.21 13.60
C LYS A 61 10.81 -2.63 12.15
N PHE A 62 10.03 -1.85 11.41
CA PHE A 62 9.77 -2.11 9.99
C PHE A 62 11.07 -2.08 9.18
N GLU A 63 11.87 -1.03 9.31
CA GLU A 63 13.18 -0.90 8.65
C GLU A 63 14.14 -2.02 9.07
N GLN A 64 14.14 -2.42 10.35
CA GLN A 64 14.93 -3.55 10.82
C GLN A 64 14.51 -4.88 10.16
N LYS A 65 13.21 -5.14 10.06
CA LYS A 65 12.67 -6.34 9.37
C LYS A 65 12.98 -6.33 7.88
N LEU A 66 12.94 -5.14 7.28
CA LEU A 66 13.35 -4.93 5.90
C LEU A 66 14.83 -5.28 5.68
N ALA A 67 15.72 -4.93 6.61
CA ALA A 67 17.15 -5.23 6.51
C ALA A 67 17.50 -6.70 6.78
N GLN A 68 16.72 -7.39 7.62
CA GLN A 68 17.00 -8.78 8.03
C GLN A 68 16.52 -9.85 7.03
N ALA A 69 15.51 -9.54 6.22
CA ALA A 69 14.93 -10.50 5.30
C ALA A 69 15.43 -10.28 3.87
N ALA A 70 15.64 -11.38 3.15
CA ALA A 70 15.99 -11.34 1.73
C ALA A 70 14.73 -11.05 0.90
N TRP A 71 14.40 -9.78 0.65
CA TRP A 71 13.26 -9.37 -0.16
C TRP A 71 13.59 -9.40 -1.65
N SER A 72 12.70 -9.91 -2.48
CA SER A 72 12.79 -9.73 -3.93
C SER A 72 12.49 -8.28 -4.31
N ASN A 73 12.90 -7.85 -5.51
CA ASN A 73 12.60 -6.50 -5.98
C ASN A 73 11.09 -6.20 -6.02
N PRO A 74 10.21 -7.10 -6.51
CA PRO A 74 8.76 -6.89 -6.47
C PRO A 74 8.20 -6.79 -5.04
N GLU A 75 8.66 -7.65 -4.13
CA GLU A 75 8.26 -7.58 -2.71
C GLU A 75 8.65 -6.24 -2.09
N ARG A 76 9.87 -5.77 -2.38
CA ARG A 76 10.36 -4.50 -1.86
C ARG A 76 9.55 -3.32 -2.40
N CYS A 77 9.21 -3.35 -3.69
CA CYS A 77 8.35 -2.34 -4.31
C CYS A 77 6.97 -2.26 -3.61
N LEU A 78 6.32 -3.39 -3.31
CA LEU A 78 5.05 -3.40 -2.57
C LEU A 78 5.19 -2.84 -1.15
N LEU A 79 6.30 -3.13 -0.46
CA LEU A 79 6.56 -2.62 0.89
C LEU A 79 6.78 -1.11 0.90
N ASP A 80 7.58 -0.61 -0.05
CA ASP A 80 7.82 0.82 -0.19
C ASP A 80 6.53 1.55 -0.61
N LEU A 81 5.68 0.94 -1.45
CA LEU A 81 4.34 1.44 -1.76
C LEU A 81 3.46 1.49 -0.50
N ALA A 82 3.44 0.43 0.32
CA ALA A 82 2.62 0.39 1.52
C ALA A 82 2.99 1.53 2.49
N MET A 83 4.28 1.78 2.68
CA MET A 83 4.76 2.91 3.48
C MET A 83 4.39 4.25 2.86
N TYR A 84 4.49 4.40 1.54
CA TYR A 84 4.08 5.61 0.83
C TYR A 84 2.58 5.92 0.95
N LEU A 85 1.72 4.90 0.87
CA LEU A 85 0.28 5.10 1.01
C LEU A 85 -0.11 5.46 2.45
N TYR A 86 0.64 4.95 3.44
CA TYR A 86 0.47 5.30 4.85
C TYR A 86 0.99 6.71 5.17
N ASP A 87 2.20 7.01 4.71
CA ASP A 87 2.90 8.28 4.86
C ASP A 87 3.37 8.78 3.49
N MET A 88 2.65 9.75 2.93
CA MET A 88 2.94 10.28 1.58
C MET A 88 4.27 11.06 1.50
N GLN A 89 4.95 11.28 2.63
CA GLN A 89 6.32 11.81 2.66
C GLN A 89 7.38 10.70 2.44
N TYR A 90 7.00 9.43 2.52
CA TYR A 90 7.91 8.33 2.26
C TYR A 90 8.33 8.32 0.78
N PRO A 91 9.63 8.17 0.47
CA PRO A 91 10.10 8.23 -0.90
C PRO A 91 9.64 7.01 -1.70
N PHE A 92 8.85 7.24 -2.75
CA PHE A 92 8.39 6.18 -3.65
C PHE A 92 8.12 6.72 -5.06
N THR A 93 8.42 5.90 -6.07
CA THR A 93 8.13 6.22 -7.47
C THR A 93 7.02 5.30 -7.98
N ILE A 94 5.86 5.86 -8.30
CA ILE A 94 4.71 5.06 -8.80
C ILE A 94 5.05 4.27 -10.05
N SER A 95 5.92 4.77 -10.92
CA SER A 95 6.36 4.04 -12.11
C SER A 95 7.03 2.69 -11.81
N ASP A 96 7.52 2.47 -10.58
CA ASP A 96 8.10 1.17 -10.20
C ASP A 96 7.06 0.05 -10.14
N ILE A 97 5.77 0.38 -9.93
CA ILE A 97 4.71 -0.64 -9.89
C ILE A 97 4.51 -1.33 -11.24
N TRP A 98 4.90 -0.70 -12.35
CA TRP A 98 4.81 -1.29 -13.70
C TRP A 98 5.66 -2.53 -13.88
N ARG A 99 6.68 -2.69 -13.05
CA ARG A 99 7.58 -3.83 -13.08
C ARG A 99 7.06 -5.01 -12.27
N LEU A 100 5.93 -4.84 -11.57
CA LEU A 100 5.30 -5.90 -10.81
C LEU A 100 4.60 -6.89 -11.74
N GLU A 101 4.67 -8.16 -11.36
CA GLU A 101 3.88 -9.21 -12.00
C GLU A 101 2.38 -8.98 -11.78
N SER A 102 1.55 -9.50 -12.68
CA SER A 102 0.11 -9.20 -12.74
C SER A 102 -0.64 -9.33 -11.41
N ALA A 103 -0.29 -10.30 -10.56
CA ALA A 103 -0.90 -10.47 -9.25
C ALA A 103 -0.51 -9.35 -8.26
N MET A 104 0.78 -9.01 -8.18
CA MET A 104 1.27 -7.92 -7.32
C MET A 104 0.84 -6.55 -7.83
N LEU A 105 0.80 -6.36 -9.15
CA LEU A 105 0.28 -5.14 -9.77
C LEU A 105 -1.18 -4.91 -9.38
N ARG A 106 -2.01 -5.96 -9.38
CA ARG A 106 -3.41 -5.86 -8.93
C ARG A 106 -3.50 -5.41 -7.47
N VAL A 107 -2.69 -5.99 -6.59
CA VAL A 107 -2.64 -5.61 -5.16
C VAL A 107 -2.22 -4.14 -5.02
N ALA A 108 -1.19 -3.71 -5.75
CA ALA A 108 -0.72 -2.32 -5.74
C ALA A 108 -1.80 -1.34 -6.19
N VAL A 109 -2.48 -1.63 -7.30
CA VAL A 109 -3.56 -0.79 -7.84
C VAL A 109 -4.72 -0.70 -6.84
N ASN A 110 -5.19 -1.83 -6.31
CA ASN A 110 -6.28 -1.86 -5.34
C ASN A 110 -5.95 -1.07 -4.07
N ALA A 111 -4.72 -1.19 -3.56
CA ALA A 111 -4.26 -0.41 -2.41
C ALA A 111 -4.29 1.10 -2.66
N ILE A 112 -3.85 1.54 -3.85
CA ILE A 112 -3.90 2.95 -4.27
C ILE A 112 -5.36 3.44 -4.34
N GLU A 113 -6.27 2.63 -4.87
CA GLU A 113 -7.68 3.01 -4.97
C GLU A 113 -8.37 3.10 -3.61
N ILE A 114 -8.04 2.21 -2.69
CA ILE A 114 -8.45 2.31 -1.28
C ILE A 114 -7.93 3.61 -0.68
N ARG A 115 -6.64 3.93 -0.89
CA ARG A 115 -6.03 5.17 -0.40
C ARG A 115 -6.73 6.42 -0.92
N LEU A 116 -7.12 6.42 -2.20
CA LEU A 116 -7.84 7.51 -2.85
C LEU A 116 -9.34 7.54 -2.52
N GLY A 117 -9.87 6.54 -1.80
CA GLY A 117 -11.30 6.41 -1.52
C GLY A 117 -12.15 6.05 -2.75
N LEU A 118 -11.53 5.53 -3.80
CA LEU A 118 -12.21 5.07 -5.02
C LEU A 118 -12.86 3.69 -4.81
N GLN A 119 -12.34 2.91 -3.87
CA GLN A 119 -12.91 1.64 -3.42
C GLN A 119 -12.88 1.54 -1.90
N SER A 120 -13.83 0.80 -1.32
CA SER A 120 -13.78 0.46 0.10
C SER A 120 -12.99 -0.83 0.31
N PHE A 121 -12.21 -0.88 1.39
CA PHE A 121 -11.40 -2.03 1.75
C PHE A 121 -12.20 -3.33 1.82
N GLU A 122 -13.38 -3.29 2.43
CA GLU A 122 -14.25 -4.45 2.63
C GLU A 122 -14.75 -5.01 1.31
N LYS A 123 -15.06 -4.13 0.35
CA LYS A 123 -15.54 -4.53 -0.98
C LYS A 123 -14.45 -5.21 -1.78
N VAL A 124 -13.23 -4.67 -1.74
CA VAL A 124 -12.08 -5.26 -2.44
C VAL A 124 -11.73 -6.60 -1.82
N LEU A 125 -11.59 -6.64 -0.49
CA LEU A 125 -11.22 -7.86 0.23
C LEU A 125 -12.23 -8.99 0.01
N SER A 126 -13.53 -8.68 0.03
CA SER A 126 -14.58 -9.69 -0.21
C SER A 126 -14.58 -10.21 -1.65
N GLY A 127 -14.27 -9.35 -2.63
CA GLY A 127 -14.16 -9.76 -4.03
C GLY A 127 -12.95 -10.63 -4.31
N ASP A 128 -11.81 -10.30 -3.71
CA ASP A 128 -10.56 -11.07 -3.87
C ASP A 128 -10.63 -12.44 -3.18
N MET A 129 -11.31 -12.55 -2.03
CA MET A 129 -11.48 -13.81 -1.31
C MET A 129 -12.54 -14.75 -1.92
N ALA A 130 -13.39 -14.24 -2.82
CA ALA A 130 -14.43 -15.01 -3.50
C ALA A 130 -14.00 -15.53 -4.89
N SER A 131 -12.79 -15.17 -5.34
CA SER A 131 -12.23 -15.49 -6.66
C SER A 131 -11.19 -16.61 -6.58
#